data_AF-A0A212FPX6-F1
#
_entry.id   AF-A0A212FPX6-F1
#
_cell.length_a   1.000
_cell.length_b   1.000
_cell.length_c   1.000
_cell.angle_alpha   90.00
_cell.angle_beta   90.00
_cell.angle_gamma   90.00
#
_symmetry.space_group_name_H-M   'P 1'
#
loop_
_entity.id
_entity.type
_entity.pdbx_description
1 polymer ?
#
loop_
_entity_poly.entity_id
_entity_poly.type
_entity_poly.pdbx_seq_one_letter_code
_entity_poly.pdbx_strand_id
1 'polypeptide(L)'
;MDRATRNILKSWVEDDNETLPVRRATKEKMKSDSRESSSSRKKLKPNESDNSSKPTKKVIELETDPTTLQRRQKQIDYGKNTVGYHNYVKKVPIDQRTKDHPKTPDKYTKYSRRSWDMLIKLWRKKLHEYDTDVKQEYESYSEEDN
;
A
#
# COMPACT_ATOMS: atom_id res chain seq x y z
N MET A 1 36.60 13.31 -21.60
CA MET A 1 35.37 13.84 -20.98
C MET A 1 34.27 13.65 -21.99
N ASP A 2 33.47 12.59 -21.85
CA ASP A 2 32.50 12.23 -22.89
C ASP A 2 31.10 12.12 -22.28
N ARG A 3 30.36 13.22 -22.44
CA ARG A 3 28.97 13.41 -22.05
C ARG A 3 28.05 12.82 -23.13
N ALA A 4 27.65 11.56 -22.99
CA ALA A 4 26.64 10.98 -23.87
C ALA A 4 25.72 9.97 -23.17
N THR A 5 25.07 10.41 -22.08
CA THR A 5 23.91 9.70 -21.48
C THR A 5 22.85 10.69 -21.03
N ARG A 6 22.27 11.45 -21.96
CA ARG A 6 21.08 12.26 -21.67
C ARG A 6 20.18 12.36 -22.89
N ASN A 7 19.26 11.41 -23.02
CA ASN A 7 17.94 11.61 -23.61
C ASN A 7 17.15 10.30 -23.55
N ILE A 8 16.21 10.19 -22.61
CA ILE A 8 14.86 9.57 -22.68
C ILE A 8 14.10 10.04 -21.42
N LEU A 9 14.01 11.36 -21.23
CA LEU A 9 13.08 11.94 -20.24
C LEU A 9 12.55 13.29 -20.74
N LYS A 10 11.90 13.27 -21.90
CA LYS A 10 11.05 14.36 -22.39
C LYS A 10 9.93 13.77 -23.26
N SER A 11 8.89 13.28 -22.59
CA SER A 11 7.56 13.11 -23.20
C SER A 11 6.51 13.01 -22.09
N TRP A 12 6.42 14.06 -21.29
CA TRP A 12 5.24 14.40 -20.48
C TRP A 12 5.12 15.93 -20.56
N VAL A 13 4.54 16.40 -21.66
CA VAL A 13 4.00 17.75 -21.87
C VAL A 13 2.56 17.50 -22.30
N GLU A 14 1.64 17.56 -21.34
CA GLU A 14 0.68 18.66 -21.11
C GLU A 14 -0.56 18.48 -21.99
N ASP A 15 -1.71 18.24 -21.34
CA ASP A 15 -2.97 18.86 -21.73
C ASP A 15 -3.95 18.87 -20.55
N ASP A 16 -4.69 19.98 -20.48
CA ASP A 16 -5.93 20.24 -19.75
C ASP A 16 -5.92 20.55 -18.24
N ASN A 17 -5.51 21.80 -17.98
CA ASN A 17 -6.28 22.83 -17.27
C ASN A 17 -7.75 22.47 -16.89
N GLU A 18 -8.01 22.14 -15.61
CA GLU A 18 -9.23 22.57 -14.92
C GLU A 18 -8.95 22.77 -13.41
N THR A 19 -8.95 24.04 -13.01
CA THR A 19 -9.01 24.51 -11.61
C THR A 19 -10.30 24.06 -10.92
N LEU A 20 -10.19 23.33 -9.81
CA LEU A 20 -11.30 23.07 -8.88
C LEU A 20 -11.06 23.67 -7.48
N PRO A 21 -12.10 24.25 -6.83
CA PRO A 21 -11.95 25.22 -5.75
C PRO A 21 -11.68 24.61 -4.37
N VAL A 22 -10.77 25.26 -3.64
CA VAL A 22 -10.52 25.06 -2.20
C VAL A 22 -11.72 25.55 -1.40
N ARG A 23 -12.45 24.63 -0.74
CA ARG A 23 -13.41 25.00 0.32
C ARG A 23 -12.76 24.80 1.69
N ARG A 24 -12.33 25.91 2.30
CA ARG A 24 -12.10 26.02 3.75
C ARG A 24 -13.47 26.16 4.42
N ALA A 25 -13.74 25.36 5.46
CA ALA A 25 -14.88 25.57 6.35
C ALA A 25 -14.35 25.80 7.77
N THR A 26 -14.73 26.94 8.34
CA THR A 26 -14.44 27.38 9.71
C THR A 26 -15.67 27.26 10.61
N LYS A 27 -15.41 27.04 11.90
CA LYS A 27 -16.09 27.63 13.08
C LYS A 27 -17.18 26.82 13.82
N GLU A 28 -16.77 26.41 15.03
CA GLU A 28 -17.42 26.48 16.36
C GLU A 28 -18.91 26.11 16.62
N LYS A 29 -19.06 25.12 17.52
CA LYS A 29 -19.55 25.20 18.93
C LYS A 29 -21.05 24.99 19.27
N MET A 30 -21.19 24.41 20.49
CA MET A 30 -22.38 24.23 21.37
C MET A 30 -23.19 22.95 21.10
N LYS A 31 -23.76 22.19 22.05
CA LYS A 31 -23.67 22.01 23.51
C LYS A 31 -24.48 20.72 23.85
N SER A 32 -24.11 20.07 24.95
CA SER A 32 -24.75 18.98 25.72
C SER A 32 -26.22 18.60 25.44
N ASP A 33 -26.55 17.29 25.49
CA ASP A 33 -27.51 16.79 26.49
C ASP A 33 -27.46 15.25 26.68
N SER A 34 -27.63 14.84 27.94
CA SER A 34 -28.18 13.58 28.49
C SER A 34 -27.83 12.22 27.90
N ARG A 35 -27.07 11.45 28.71
CA ARG A 35 -27.10 9.97 28.73
C ARG A 35 -28.12 9.54 29.77
N GLU A 36 -29.22 8.92 29.34
CA GLU A 36 -30.10 8.12 30.21
C GLU A 36 -30.72 6.97 29.40
N SER A 37 -30.38 5.77 29.89
CA SER A 37 -31.18 4.54 30.00
C SER A 37 -32.08 3.99 28.88
N SER A 38 -31.67 2.80 28.44
CA SER A 38 -32.47 1.58 28.23
C SER A 38 -33.41 1.46 27.01
N SER A 39 -33.07 0.52 26.12
CA SER A 39 -34.08 -0.32 25.47
C SER A 39 -33.51 -1.71 25.15
N SER A 40 -33.96 -2.65 25.97
CA SER A 40 -33.71 -4.08 25.93
C SER A 40 -34.09 -4.70 24.58
N ARG A 41 -33.12 -5.22 23.83
CA ARG A 41 -33.38 -6.20 22.78
C ARG A 41 -32.89 -7.59 23.21
N LYS A 42 -33.80 -8.33 23.83
CA LYS A 42 -33.71 -9.79 23.95
C LYS A 42 -33.65 -10.38 22.53
N LYS A 43 -32.54 -11.01 22.16
CA LYS A 43 -32.49 -11.95 21.03
C LYS A 43 -32.22 -13.33 21.58
N LEU A 44 -33.27 -14.15 21.59
CA LEU A 44 -33.21 -15.59 21.86
C LEU A 44 -32.38 -16.25 20.75
N LYS A 45 -31.40 -17.06 21.16
CA LYS A 45 -30.70 -18.01 20.28
C LYS A 45 -31.39 -19.36 20.43
N PRO A 46 -31.91 -19.99 19.36
CA PRO A 46 -32.07 -21.44 19.34
C PRO A 46 -30.71 -22.06 19.03
N ASN A 47 -30.26 -22.92 19.95
CA ASN A 47 -29.15 -23.83 19.74
C ASN A 47 -29.74 -25.09 19.10
N GLU A 48 -29.56 -25.27 17.79
CA GLU A 48 -29.69 -26.59 17.16
C GLU A 48 -28.35 -26.95 16.54
N SER A 49 -27.82 -28.05 17.07
CA SER A 49 -26.75 -28.84 16.51
C SER A 49 -27.21 -29.48 15.20
N ASP A 50 -26.61 -29.09 14.08
CA ASP A 50 -26.59 -29.92 12.89
C ASP A 50 -25.17 -30.04 12.33
N ASN A 51 -24.84 -31.27 11.97
CA ASN A 51 -23.57 -31.79 11.53
C ASN A 51 -23.37 -31.50 10.04
N SER A 52 -22.11 -31.25 9.69
CA SER A 52 -21.55 -31.35 8.34
C SER A 52 -21.98 -30.30 7.31
N SER A 53 -21.08 -29.35 7.06
CA SER A 53 -20.93 -28.81 5.70
C SER A 53 -19.49 -28.37 5.51
N LYS A 54 -18.83 -29.09 4.60
CA LYS A 54 -17.46 -28.89 4.09
C LYS A 54 -17.12 -27.40 3.88
N PRO A 55 -15.87 -26.97 4.05
CA PRO A 55 -15.47 -25.61 3.76
C PRO A 55 -15.69 -25.35 2.26
N THR A 56 -16.78 -24.66 1.92
CA THR A 56 -17.01 -24.16 0.57
C THR A 56 -15.83 -23.24 0.24
N LYS A 57 -15.01 -23.63 -0.75
CA LYS A 57 -13.92 -22.79 -1.28
C LYS A 57 -14.54 -21.44 -1.62
N LYS A 58 -14.27 -20.41 -0.82
CA LYS A 58 -14.69 -19.03 -1.11
C LYS A 58 -14.14 -18.73 -2.50
N VAL A 59 -15.03 -18.53 -3.46
CA VAL A 59 -14.65 -18.11 -4.81
C VAL A 59 -13.87 -16.80 -4.64
N ILE A 60 -12.57 -16.83 -4.93
CA ILE A 60 -11.74 -15.63 -4.86
C ILE A 60 -12.20 -14.77 -6.03
N GLU A 61 -12.93 -13.71 -5.71
CA GLU A 61 -13.39 -12.73 -6.69
C GLU A 61 -12.16 -12.01 -7.27
N LEU A 62 -12.07 -11.98 -8.60
CA LEU A 62 -10.97 -11.33 -9.31
C LEU A 62 -11.37 -9.91 -9.72
N GLU A 63 -10.41 -9.00 -9.63
CA GLU A 63 -10.53 -7.65 -10.18
C GLU A 63 -10.34 -7.70 -11.70
N THR A 64 -11.37 -7.30 -12.43
CA THR A 64 -11.39 -7.30 -13.90
C THR A 64 -11.40 -5.90 -14.51
N ASP A 65 -11.65 -4.86 -13.71
CA ASP A 65 -11.69 -3.47 -14.21
C ASP A 65 -10.29 -3.01 -14.67
N PRO A 66 -10.11 -2.71 -15.97
CA PRO A 66 -8.81 -2.30 -16.51
C PRO A 66 -8.31 -1.00 -15.88
N THR A 67 -9.20 -0.06 -15.54
CA THR A 67 -8.81 1.23 -14.94
C THR A 67 -8.20 1.02 -13.55
N THR A 68 -8.84 0.17 -12.74
CA THR A 68 -8.31 -0.23 -11.45
C THR A 68 -7.00 -0.98 -11.58
N LEU A 69 -6.90 -1.95 -12.49
CA LEU A 69 -5.66 -2.71 -12.72
C LEU A 69 -4.49 -1.82 -13.16
N GLN A 70 -4.72 -0.85 -14.06
CA GLN A 70 -3.71 0.11 -14.49
C GLN A 70 -3.23 0.98 -13.33
N ARG A 71 -4.15 1.53 -12.53
CA ARG A 71 -3.80 2.32 -11.34
C ARG A 71 -3.00 1.49 -10.33
N ARG A 72 -3.42 0.25 -10.07
CA ARG A 72 -2.74 -0.69 -9.17
C ARG A 72 -1.33 -1.02 -9.68
N GLN A 73 -1.18 -1.28 -10.98
CA GLN A 73 0.11 -1.53 -11.62
C GLN A 73 1.04 -0.32 -11.46
N LYS A 74 0.56 0.90 -11.74
CA LYS A 74 1.35 2.13 -11.56
C LYS A 74 1.87 2.29 -10.14
N GLN A 75 1.07 1.94 -9.13
CA GLN A 75 1.51 1.96 -7.73
C GLN A 75 2.54 0.88 -7.40
N ILE A 76 2.45 -0.30 -8.04
CA ILE A 76 3.47 -1.35 -7.95
C ILE A 76 4.77 -0.85 -8.59
N ASP A 77 4.69 -0.26 -9.77
CA ASP A 77 5.86 0.22 -10.51
C ASP A 77 6.63 1.28 -9.72
N TYR A 78 5.91 2.19 -9.04
CA TYR A 78 6.53 3.15 -8.11
C TYR A 78 7.31 2.48 -6.97
N GLY A 79 6.86 1.33 -6.46
CA GLY A 79 7.61 0.58 -5.46
C GLY A 79 8.81 -0.16 -6.05
N LYS A 80 8.63 -0.76 -7.24
CA LYS A 80 9.70 -1.53 -7.91
C LYS A 80 10.83 -0.64 -8.43
N ASN A 81 10.54 0.60 -8.78
CA ASN A 81 11.52 1.58 -9.24
C ASN A 81 12.30 2.25 -8.09
N THR A 82 12.41 1.61 -6.93
CA THR A 82 13.18 2.13 -5.78
C THR A 82 14.51 1.38 -5.64
N VAL A 83 15.53 2.06 -5.09
CA VAL A 83 16.83 1.43 -4.78
C VAL A 83 16.64 0.28 -3.79
N GLY A 84 15.78 0.46 -2.78
CA GLY A 84 15.42 -0.59 -1.82
C GLY A 84 14.88 -1.86 -2.48
N TYR A 85 14.04 -1.75 -3.50
CA TYR A 85 13.57 -2.93 -4.25
C TYR A 85 14.69 -3.64 -5.01
N HIS A 86 15.54 -2.90 -5.71
CA HIS A 86 16.67 -3.49 -6.43
C HIS A 86 17.64 -4.21 -5.46
N ASN A 87 17.92 -3.62 -4.31
CA ASN A 87 18.76 -4.22 -3.27
C ASN A 87 18.10 -5.47 -2.68
N TYR A 88 16.82 -5.40 -2.35
CA TYR A 88 16.06 -6.54 -1.82
C TYR A 88 16.11 -7.75 -2.75
N VAL A 89 15.87 -7.56 -4.06
CA VAL A 89 15.88 -8.67 -5.02
C VAL A 89 17.26 -9.33 -5.13
N LYS A 90 18.35 -8.54 -5.00
CA LYS A 90 19.73 -9.06 -4.98
C LYS A 90 20.08 -9.78 -3.68
N LYS A 91 19.70 -9.20 -2.53
CA LYS A 91 20.01 -9.74 -1.19
C LYS A 91 19.18 -10.99 -0.86
N VAL A 92 17.92 -11.04 -1.29
CA VAL A 92 16.97 -12.13 -0.96
C VAL A 92 16.40 -12.78 -2.23
N PRO A 93 17.03 -13.90 -2.69
CA PRO A 93 16.52 -14.73 -3.77
C PRO A 93 15.10 -15.25 -3.50
N ILE A 94 14.36 -15.60 -4.55
CA ILE A 94 12.93 -15.98 -4.47
C ILE A 94 12.70 -17.11 -3.46
N ASP A 95 13.54 -18.13 -3.47
CA ASP A 95 13.37 -19.35 -2.67
C ASP A 95 13.59 -19.12 -1.17
N GLN A 96 14.28 -18.04 -0.81
CA GLN A 96 14.57 -17.68 0.58
C GLN A 96 13.54 -16.70 1.16
N ARG A 97 12.54 -16.28 0.37
CA ARG A 97 11.53 -15.30 0.80
C ARG A 97 10.49 -15.95 1.72
N THR A 98 10.57 -15.59 2.99
CA THR A 98 9.57 -15.90 4.02
C THR A 98 8.44 -14.85 4.10
N LYS A 99 7.49 -15.04 5.03
CA LYS A 99 6.36 -14.14 5.28
C LYS A 99 6.78 -12.72 5.74
N ASP A 100 7.95 -12.59 6.33
CA ASP A 100 8.44 -11.32 6.87
C ASP A 100 8.96 -10.38 5.77
N HIS A 101 9.36 -10.95 4.63
CA HIS A 101 9.89 -10.20 3.50
C HIS A 101 8.80 -9.38 2.78
N PRO A 102 9.17 -8.23 2.15
CA PRO A 102 8.23 -7.45 1.36
C PRO A 102 7.70 -8.26 0.17
N LYS A 103 6.38 -8.49 0.16
CA LYS A 103 5.67 -9.14 -0.96
C LYS A 103 4.86 -8.13 -1.75
N THR A 104 5.05 -8.11 -3.06
CA THR A 104 4.28 -7.26 -3.96
C THR A 104 2.79 -7.64 -3.88
N PRO A 105 1.88 -6.68 -3.60
CA PRO A 105 0.45 -6.94 -3.61
C PRO A 105 -0.03 -7.40 -4.98
N ASP A 106 -0.93 -8.39 -5.01
CA ASP A 106 -1.49 -8.90 -6.26
C ASP A 106 -2.60 -7.98 -6.78
N LYS A 107 -2.39 -7.38 -7.94
CA LYS A 107 -3.35 -6.44 -8.54
C LYS A 107 -4.66 -7.10 -8.99
N TYR A 108 -4.68 -8.41 -9.24
CA TYR A 108 -5.87 -9.13 -9.73
C TYR A 108 -6.78 -9.62 -8.61
N THR A 109 -6.32 -9.63 -7.36
CA THR A 109 -7.18 -9.99 -6.23
C THR A 109 -8.14 -8.84 -5.90
N LYS A 110 -9.42 -9.14 -5.65
CA LYS A 110 -10.36 -8.14 -5.14
C LYS A 110 -9.97 -7.66 -3.75
N TYR A 111 -9.79 -6.36 -3.64
CA TYR A 111 -9.58 -5.66 -2.38
C TYR A 111 -10.52 -4.47 -2.29
N SER A 112 -10.93 -4.13 -1.06
CA SER A 112 -11.46 -2.80 -0.81
C SER A 112 -10.40 -1.76 -1.14
N ARG A 113 -10.81 -0.54 -1.51
CA ARG A 113 -9.87 0.56 -1.80
C ARG A 113 -8.88 0.78 -0.66
N ARG A 114 -9.36 0.77 0.59
CA ARG A 114 -8.52 0.98 1.78
C ARG A 114 -7.57 -0.18 2.03
N SER A 115 -8.03 -1.42 1.85
CA SER A 115 -7.17 -2.60 2.01
C SER A 115 -6.00 -2.57 1.02
N TRP A 116 -6.27 -2.23 -0.24
CA TRP A 116 -5.24 -2.09 -1.26
C TRP A 116 -4.21 -1.00 -0.90
N ASP A 117 -4.69 0.20 -0.55
CA ASP A 117 -3.81 1.31 -0.20
C ASP A 117 -2.93 0.97 1.03
N MET A 118 -3.45 0.23 2.01
CA MET A 118 -2.68 -0.26 3.15
C MET A 118 -1.62 -1.29 2.77
N LEU A 119 -1.94 -2.25 1.90
CA LEU A 119 -0.98 -3.24 1.40
C LEU A 119 0.19 -2.56 0.70
N ILE A 120 -0.11 -1.59 -0.18
CA ILE A 120 0.89 -0.81 -0.89
C ILE A 120 1.75 0.01 0.07
N LYS A 121 1.15 0.66 1.08
CA LYS A 121 1.88 1.43 2.10
C LYS A 121 2.86 0.54 2.87
N LEU A 122 2.39 -0.61 3.37
CA LEU A 122 3.22 -1.51 4.15
C LEU A 122 4.33 -2.14 3.30
N TRP A 123 4.01 -2.56 2.08
CA TRP A 123 4.98 -3.12 1.16
C TRP A 123 6.12 -2.14 0.87
N ARG A 124 5.81 -0.88 0.52
CA ARG A 124 6.84 0.13 0.29
C ARG A 124 7.64 0.47 1.56
N LYS A 125 6.99 0.53 2.72
CA LYS A 125 7.70 0.73 4.00
C LYS A 125 8.77 -0.35 4.22
N LYS A 126 8.41 -1.62 4.02
CA LYS A 126 9.35 -2.75 4.15
C LYS A 126 10.49 -2.71 3.11
N LEU A 127 10.24 -2.19 1.92
CA LEU A 127 11.30 -2.06 0.90
C LEU A 127 12.40 -1.07 1.30
N HIS A 128 12.06 -0.02 2.06
CA HIS A 128 13.04 0.96 2.54
C HIS A 128 14.01 0.39 3.59
N GLU A 129 13.67 -0.72 4.24
CA GLU A 129 14.62 -1.40 5.14
C GLU A 129 15.90 -1.85 4.41
N TYR A 130 15.86 -1.97 3.07
CA TYR A 130 17.00 -2.38 2.24
C TYR A 130 17.76 -1.20 1.58
N ASP A 131 17.34 0.05 1.81
CA ASP A 131 18.06 1.25 1.35
C ASP A 131 18.71 2.06 2.48
N THR A 132 18.29 1.87 3.73
CA THR A 132 18.88 2.56 4.89
C THR A 132 20.27 2.06 5.26
N ASP A 133 20.62 0.81 4.96
CA ASP A 133 21.96 0.25 5.25
C ASP A 133 23.08 1.05 4.55
N VAL A 134 22.82 1.51 3.32
CA VAL A 134 23.82 2.19 2.49
C VAL A 134 24.15 3.59 3.02
N LYS A 135 23.19 4.23 3.71
CA LYS A 135 23.39 5.57 4.28
C LYS A 135 24.28 5.55 5.51
N GLN A 136 24.20 4.49 6.32
CA GLN A 136 25.02 4.38 7.53
C GLN A 136 26.46 3.98 7.21
N GLU A 137 26.67 3.18 6.17
CA GLU A 137 28.00 2.71 5.77
C GLU A 137 28.87 3.85 5.16
N TYR A 138 28.25 4.85 4.52
CA TYR A 138 28.96 5.97 3.88
C TYR A 138 29.38 7.07 4.89
N GLU A 139 28.59 7.29 5.94
CA GLU A 139 28.93 8.25 7.00
C GLU A 139 30.11 7.73 7.84
N SER A 140 30.16 6.43 8.12
CA SER A 140 31.25 5.79 8.89
C SER A 140 32.62 5.86 8.22
N TYR A 141 32.70 5.95 6.89
CA TYR A 141 33.98 6.06 6.16
C TYR A 141 34.52 7.50 6.08
N SER A 142 33.69 8.49 6.43
CA SER A 142 34.01 9.91 6.26
C SER A 142 34.56 10.56 7.53
N GLU A 143 34.48 9.87 8.68
CA GLU A 143 34.90 10.40 9.99
C GLU A 143 36.34 9.99 10.40
N GLU A 144 37.02 9.11 9.65
CA GLU A 144 38.36 8.62 10.01
C GLU A 144 39.53 9.37 9.34
N ASP A 145 39.28 10.37 8.49
CA ASP A 145 40.32 11.06 7.71
C ASP A 145 40.36 12.60 7.93
N ASN A 146 40.08 13.05 9.16
CA ASN A 146 40.23 14.44 9.59
C ASN A 146 40.91 14.56 10.96
#